data_AF-A0A5B0P2H3-F1
#
_entry.id   AF-A0A5B0P2H3-F1
#
_cell.length_a   1.000
_cell.length_b   1.000
_cell.length_c   1.000
_cell.angle_alpha   90.00
_cell.angle_beta   90.00
_cell.angle_gamma   90.00
#
_symmetry.space_group_name_H-M   'P 1'
#
loop_
_entity.id
_entity.type
_entity.pdbx_description
1 polymer ?
#
loop_
_entity_poly.entity_id
_entity_poly.type
_entity_poly.pdbx_seq_one_letter_code
_entity_poly.pdbx_strand_id
1 'polypeptide(L)'
;MQQALLMAIFLFASVSLAVGPLSGMGSVVEERNANTNSGAAGGAPKRIFDFTLTPNMKTADLDNPQSALSKLIAYIVKGAAKASAYVSILHPSNAASQIQLAIRDDSIFIPGGNPANAQHGFRRTDVNPAIDKATTLTGITTWYQTIRLDSKAPLVLTHGYLFASIEVPVSTHSGSPLLDTR
;
A
#
# COMPACT_ATOMS: atom_id res chain seq x y z
N MET A 1 -1.32 -22.52 -26.87
CA MET A 1 -1.71 -21.81 -25.63
C MET A 1 -0.99 -20.48 -25.64
N GLN A 2 -1.72 -19.39 -25.84
CA GLN A 2 -1.17 -18.04 -26.00
C GLN A 2 -0.97 -17.47 -24.59
N GLN A 3 0.29 -17.25 -24.18
CA GLN A 3 0.63 -16.65 -22.89
C GLN A 3 0.13 -15.20 -22.88
N ALA A 4 -0.83 -14.89 -22.01
CA ALA A 4 -1.26 -13.52 -21.78
C ALA A 4 -0.38 -12.92 -20.68
N LEU A 5 0.57 -12.07 -21.09
CA LEU A 5 1.42 -11.31 -20.18
C LEU A 5 0.73 -9.98 -19.84
N LEU A 6 0.32 -9.79 -18.58
CA LEU A 6 -0.15 -8.51 -18.07
C LEU A 6 0.98 -7.83 -17.27
N MET A 7 1.38 -6.64 -17.67
CA MET A 7 2.38 -5.80 -16.99
C MET A 7 1.69 -4.49 -16.61
N ALA A 8 1.79 -4.07 -15.35
CA ALA A 8 1.33 -2.77 -14.89
C ALA A 8 2.51 -2.03 -14.24
N ILE A 9 2.78 -0.79 -14.65
CA ILE A 9 3.91 0.00 -14.16
C ILE A 9 3.43 0.93 -13.05
N PHE A 10 3.83 0.69 -11.81
CA PHE A 10 3.46 1.54 -10.67
C PHE A 10 4.55 2.56 -10.36
N LEU A 11 4.18 3.84 -10.32
CA LEU A 11 5.08 4.91 -9.90
C LEU A 11 4.88 5.14 -8.39
N PHE A 12 5.69 4.49 -7.56
CA PHE A 12 5.59 4.66 -6.12
C PHE A 12 6.22 5.98 -5.69
N ALA A 13 5.37 6.97 -5.46
CA ALA A 13 5.61 8.00 -4.46
C ALA A 13 4.57 7.80 -3.36
N SER A 14 4.79 6.82 -2.48
CA SER A 14 3.94 6.67 -1.30
C SER A 14 4.41 7.57 -0.19
N VAL A 15 3.68 8.67 -0.04
CA VAL A 15 3.81 9.61 1.09
C VAL A 15 2.72 9.24 2.09
N SER A 16 3.05 9.22 3.38
CA SER A 16 2.05 9.24 4.45
C SER A 16 2.31 10.42 5.36
N LEU A 17 1.29 11.24 5.58
CA LEU A 17 1.35 12.44 6.42
C LEU A 17 0.56 12.18 7.70
N ALA A 18 1.06 12.56 8.88
CA ALA A 18 0.30 12.51 10.13
C ALA A 18 0.23 13.89 10.79
N VAL A 19 -0.90 14.19 11.44
CA VAL A 19 -1.07 15.37 12.31
C VAL A 19 -0.97 14.91 13.77
N GLY A 20 -0.07 15.51 14.57
CA GLY A 20 0.25 15.05 15.93
C GLY A 20 -0.72 15.54 17.03
N PRO A 21 -0.79 14.87 18.19
CA PRO A 21 -1.63 15.27 19.33
C PRO A 21 -0.96 16.36 20.19
N LEU A 22 -1.74 17.34 20.67
CA LEU A 22 -1.27 18.37 21.61
C LEU A 22 -1.11 17.80 23.03
N SER A 23 0.01 18.12 23.67
CA SER A 23 0.23 17.98 25.10
C SER A 23 -0.06 19.31 25.80
N GLY A 24 -0.86 19.31 26.87
CA GLY A 24 -1.08 20.48 27.72
C GLY A 24 -2.15 20.23 28.79
N MET A 25 -1.70 20.14 30.05
CA MET A 25 -2.47 19.83 31.24
C MET A 25 -2.98 21.13 31.91
N GLY A 26 -4.23 21.16 32.43
CA GLY A 26 -4.61 22.00 33.58
C GLY A 26 -5.72 23.07 33.41
N SER A 27 -6.90 22.75 33.95
CA SER A 27 -7.86 23.56 34.75
C SER A 27 -8.50 24.88 34.23
N VAL A 28 -9.82 24.79 33.99
CA VAL A 28 -10.97 25.69 34.35
C VAL A 28 -10.75 27.21 34.39
N VAL A 29 -11.46 27.96 33.53
CA VAL A 29 -12.58 28.90 33.84
C VAL A 29 -13.33 29.25 32.53
N GLU A 30 -14.65 29.30 32.61
CA GLU A 30 -15.66 29.61 31.59
C GLU A 30 -15.79 31.12 31.33
N GLU A 31 -15.77 31.59 30.07
CA GLU A 31 -16.63 32.70 29.63
C GLU A 31 -16.75 32.77 28.10
N ARG A 32 -17.98 32.92 27.59
CA ARG A 32 -18.32 33.03 26.18
C ARG A 32 -17.71 34.29 25.57
N ASN A 33 -16.99 34.15 24.46
CA ASN A 33 -16.91 35.22 23.47
C ASN A 33 -16.98 34.64 22.05
N ALA A 34 -18.01 35.04 21.31
CA ALA A 34 -18.21 34.63 19.93
C ALA A 34 -17.14 35.31 19.07
N ASN A 35 -16.14 34.55 18.64
CA ASN A 35 -15.27 34.98 17.56
C ASN A 35 -15.04 33.82 16.58
N THR A 36 -15.57 34.00 15.38
CA THR A 36 -15.32 33.16 14.21
C THR A 36 -13.83 33.15 13.91
N ASN A 37 -13.12 32.13 14.36
CA ASN A 37 -11.82 31.78 13.83
C ASN A 37 -11.78 30.26 13.68
N SER A 38 -12.08 29.80 12.46
CA SER A 38 -11.65 28.50 11.96
C SER A 38 -10.12 28.48 11.94
N GLY A 39 -9.51 28.25 13.10
CA GLY A 39 -8.08 28.09 13.26
C GLY A 39 -7.66 26.72 12.73
N ALA A 40 -7.40 26.64 11.43
CA ALA A 40 -6.57 25.57 10.89
C ALA A 40 -5.19 25.67 11.55
N ALA A 41 -4.95 24.83 12.56
CA ALA A 41 -3.64 24.67 13.19
C ALA A 41 -2.70 23.99 12.19
N GLY A 42 -2.18 24.79 11.25
CA GLY A 42 -1.32 24.37 10.14
C GLY A 42 0.11 24.10 10.60
N GLY A 43 0.34 22.96 11.24
CA GLY A 43 1.67 22.33 11.23
C GLY A 43 1.94 21.78 9.82
N ALA A 44 3.15 22.00 9.29
CA ALA A 44 3.54 21.38 8.03
C ALA A 44 3.39 19.85 8.13
N PRO A 45 2.82 19.20 7.11
CA PRO A 45 2.55 17.78 7.19
C PRO A 45 3.86 16.99 7.32
N LYS A 46 3.94 16.14 8.35
CA LYS A 46 5.13 15.31 8.62
C LYS A 46 5.06 14.02 7.81
N ARG A 47 6.08 13.75 6.99
CA ARG A 47 6.26 12.45 6.31
C ARG A 47 6.61 11.37 7.35
N ILE A 48 5.77 10.35 7.48
CA ILE A 48 5.96 9.23 8.42
C ILE A 48 6.53 7.97 7.76
N PHE A 49 6.42 7.88 6.43
CA PHE A 49 7.02 6.82 5.64
C PHE A 49 7.37 7.33 4.24
N ASP A 50 8.46 6.82 3.66
CA ASP A 50 8.95 7.19 2.34
C ASP A 50 9.41 5.95 1.56
N PHE A 51 8.67 5.59 0.51
CA PHE A 51 9.03 4.51 -0.42
C PHE A 51 9.68 5.05 -1.69
N THR A 52 10.45 6.13 -1.63
CA THR A 52 11.11 6.65 -2.83
C THR A 52 12.21 5.70 -3.29
N LEU A 53 12.09 5.20 -4.53
CA LEU A 53 13.10 4.36 -5.16
C LEU A 53 14.34 5.17 -5.53
N THR A 54 15.51 4.75 -5.06
CA THR A 54 16.79 5.37 -5.43
C THR A 54 17.33 4.80 -6.74
N PRO A 55 18.17 5.53 -7.50
CA PRO A 55 18.77 5.03 -8.74
C PRO A 55 19.64 3.76 -8.60
N ASN A 56 20.04 3.43 -7.37
CA ASN A 56 20.89 2.26 -7.10
C ASN A 56 20.09 0.97 -6.84
N MET A 57 18.78 1.08 -6.58
CA MET A 57 17.92 -0.07 -6.29
C MET A 57 17.56 -0.80 -7.57
N LYS A 58 17.77 -2.11 -7.64
CA LYS A 58 17.58 -2.90 -8.86
C LYS A 58 16.54 -3.99 -8.65
N THR A 59 15.99 -4.54 -9.75
CA THR A 59 15.07 -5.69 -9.67
C THR A 59 15.63 -6.86 -8.88
N ALA A 60 16.94 -7.15 -8.99
CA ALA A 60 17.58 -8.23 -8.24
C ALA A 60 17.59 -7.98 -6.72
N ASP A 61 17.50 -6.72 -6.27
CA ASP A 61 17.47 -6.38 -4.86
C ASP A 61 16.22 -6.90 -4.16
N LEU A 62 15.11 -7.08 -4.89
CA LEU A 62 13.85 -7.64 -4.38
C LEU A 62 14.02 -9.06 -3.82
N ASP A 63 15.00 -9.81 -4.34
CA ASP A 63 15.31 -11.18 -3.91
C ASP A 63 16.48 -11.24 -2.90
N ASN A 64 17.03 -10.09 -2.50
CA ASN A 64 18.11 -9.99 -1.51
C ASN A 64 17.59 -9.33 -0.23
N PRO A 65 17.31 -10.10 0.85
CA PRO A 65 16.79 -9.57 2.10
C PRO A 65 17.65 -8.48 2.76
N GLN A 66 18.93 -8.39 2.42
CA GLN A 66 19.86 -7.40 2.97
C GLN A 66 19.87 -6.08 2.19
N SER A 67 19.25 -6.04 1.02
CA SER A 67 19.21 -4.87 0.16
C SER A 67 18.46 -3.70 0.83
N ALA A 68 18.79 -2.47 0.42
CA ALA A 68 18.08 -1.29 0.90
C ALA A 68 16.60 -1.32 0.46
N LEU A 69 16.32 -1.85 -0.75
CA LEU A 69 14.95 -1.98 -1.27
C LEU A 69 14.12 -2.96 -0.44
N SER A 70 14.63 -4.17 -0.15
CA SER A 70 13.89 -5.17 0.62
C SER A 70 13.59 -4.69 2.03
N LYS A 71 14.45 -3.84 2.63
CA LYS A 71 14.20 -3.23 3.94
C LYS A 71 13.01 -2.26 3.95
N LEU A 72 12.65 -1.70 2.80
CA LEU A 72 11.44 -0.87 2.66
C LEU A 72 10.17 -1.69 2.51
N ILE A 73 10.27 -3.01 2.30
CA ILE A 73 9.16 -3.89 1.95
C ILE A 73 8.94 -4.89 3.10
N ALA A 74 7.77 -4.84 3.73
CA ALA A 74 7.39 -5.85 4.73
C ALA A 74 7.11 -7.20 4.05
N TYR A 75 6.43 -7.16 2.91
CA TYR A 75 6.00 -8.37 2.23
C TYR A 75 5.72 -8.14 0.75
N ILE A 76 5.94 -9.16 -0.07
CA ILE A 76 5.49 -9.18 -1.47
C ILE A 76 4.52 -10.33 -1.62
N VAL A 77 3.26 -10.01 -1.91
CA VAL A 77 2.26 -11.00 -2.32
C VAL A 77 2.59 -11.38 -3.75
N LYS A 78 2.85 -12.67 -4.01
CA LYS A 78 3.31 -13.16 -5.30
C LYS A 78 2.99 -14.63 -5.49
N GLY A 79 3.18 -15.11 -6.73
CA GLY A 79 3.19 -16.54 -7.05
C GLY A 79 4.38 -17.30 -6.47
N ALA A 80 4.51 -18.56 -6.89
CA ALA A 80 5.53 -19.48 -6.40
C ALA A 80 6.98 -19.05 -6.74
N ALA A 81 7.19 -18.31 -7.83
CA ALA A 81 8.51 -17.87 -8.25
C ALA A 81 9.08 -16.76 -7.35
N LYS A 82 10.34 -16.38 -7.59
CA LYS A 82 11.02 -15.26 -6.90
C LYS A 82 10.28 -13.93 -7.11
N ALA A 83 10.50 -12.94 -6.25
CA ALA A 83 9.80 -11.66 -6.33
C ALA A 83 10.12 -10.93 -7.64
N SER A 84 11.38 -10.99 -8.08
CA SER A 84 11.83 -10.43 -9.36
C SER A 84 11.10 -10.99 -10.61
N ALA A 85 10.41 -12.12 -10.50
CA ALA A 85 9.63 -12.68 -11.60
C ALA A 85 8.29 -11.96 -11.83
N TYR A 86 7.79 -11.25 -10.81
CA TYR A 86 6.51 -10.54 -10.81
C TYR A 86 6.68 -9.04 -10.62
N VAL A 87 7.79 -8.60 -10.04
CA VAL A 87 8.05 -7.21 -9.67
C VAL A 87 9.38 -6.77 -10.30
N SER A 88 9.41 -5.59 -10.90
CA SER A 88 10.61 -5.03 -11.53
C SER A 88 10.84 -3.59 -11.08
N ILE A 89 12.10 -3.19 -10.93
CA ILE A 89 12.48 -1.80 -10.68
C ILE A 89 13.00 -1.21 -11.98
N LEU A 90 12.40 -0.10 -12.42
CA LEU A 90 12.70 0.56 -13.67
C LEU A 90 13.22 1.97 -13.39
N HIS A 91 14.29 2.34 -14.09
CA HIS A 91 14.87 3.68 -14.08
C HIS A 91 14.77 4.29 -15.48
N PRO A 92 13.59 4.77 -15.89
CA PRO A 92 13.45 5.50 -17.14
C PRO A 92 14.35 6.75 -17.13
N SER A 93 15.04 7.03 -18.24
CA SER A 93 16.01 8.13 -18.29
C SER A 93 15.41 9.52 -18.02
N ASN A 94 14.13 9.69 -18.32
CA ASN A 94 13.43 10.99 -18.29
C ASN A 94 12.25 10.99 -17.31
N ALA A 95 12.21 10.07 -16.35
CA ALA A 95 11.16 10.02 -15.34
C ALA A 95 11.71 9.44 -14.03
N ALA A 96 10.94 9.59 -12.96
CA ALA A 96 11.29 9.00 -11.68
C ALA A 96 11.34 7.46 -11.75
N SER A 97 12.21 6.88 -10.92
CA SER A 97 12.27 5.44 -10.69
C SER A 97 10.89 4.90 -10.31
N GLN A 98 10.53 3.75 -10.86
CA GLN A 98 9.20 3.17 -10.73
C GLN A 98 9.32 1.66 -10.49
N ILE A 99 8.31 1.08 -9.85
CA ILE A 99 8.19 -0.36 -9.63
C ILE A 99 7.07 -0.89 -10.51
N GLN A 100 7.39 -1.83 -11.38
CA GLN A 100 6.42 -2.49 -12.23
C GLN A 100 5.95 -3.77 -11.55
N LEU A 101 4.64 -3.98 -11.48
CA LEU A 101 4.02 -5.21 -10.99
C LEU A 101 3.34 -5.92 -12.18
N ALA A 102 3.63 -7.20 -12.35
CA ALA A 102 3.04 -8.04 -13.37
C ALA A 102 2.06 -9.03 -12.72
N ILE A 103 0.79 -8.99 -13.15
CA ILE A 103 -0.24 -9.95 -12.72
C ILE A 103 -0.37 -11.00 -13.81
N ARG A 104 0.26 -12.14 -13.60
CA ARG A 104 0.35 -13.25 -14.57
C ARG A 104 -0.64 -14.35 -14.20
N ASP A 105 -0.80 -15.33 -15.11
CA ASP A 105 -1.61 -16.52 -14.82
C ASP A 105 -1.09 -17.29 -13.58
N ASP A 106 0.22 -17.24 -13.34
CA ASP A 106 0.87 -17.86 -12.19
C ASP A 106 1.03 -16.92 -10.97
N SER A 107 0.46 -15.70 -11.01
CA SER A 107 0.40 -14.80 -9.85
C SER A 107 -0.65 -15.28 -8.83
N ILE A 108 -0.64 -16.57 -8.48
CA ILE A 108 -1.53 -17.16 -7.48
C ILE A 108 -0.84 -17.07 -6.12
N PHE A 109 -1.40 -16.30 -5.19
CA PHE A 109 -0.77 -16.14 -3.89
C PHE A 109 -0.79 -17.44 -3.09
N ILE A 110 0.37 -17.82 -2.54
CA ILE A 110 0.55 -19.02 -1.72
C ILE A 110 1.04 -18.59 -0.32
N PRO A 111 0.11 -18.30 0.61
CA PRO A 111 0.46 -17.93 1.98
C PRO A 111 1.34 -18.97 2.66
N GLY A 112 2.46 -18.53 3.24
CA GLY A 112 3.43 -19.40 3.90
C GLY A 112 4.18 -20.35 2.95
N GLY A 113 4.01 -20.21 1.63
CA GLY A 113 4.67 -21.06 0.64
C GLY A 113 4.13 -22.50 0.58
N ASN A 114 3.05 -22.82 1.30
CA ASN A 114 2.41 -24.13 1.23
C ASN A 114 1.39 -24.17 0.07
N PRO A 115 1.59 -24.97 -0.98
CA PRO A 115 0.67 -25.05 -2.12
C PRO A 115 -0.78 -25.38 -1.74
N ALA A 116 -1.02 -26.07 -0.62
CA ALA A 116 -2.37 -26.35 -0.12
C ALA A 116 -3.14 -25.09 0.30
N ASN A 117 -2.42 -23.99 0.58
CA ASN A 117 -3.01 -22.70 0.93
C ASN A 117 -3.20 -21.77 -0.28
N ALA A 118 -2.88 -22.24 -1.49
CA ALA A 118 -2.98 -21.42 -2.69
C ALA A 118 -4.37 -20.77 -2.79
N GLN A 119 -4.41 -19.45 -2.96
CA GLN A 119 -5.67 -18.74 -3.07
C GLN A 119 -6.37 -19.09 -4.38
N HIS A 120 -7.68 -19.26 -4.31
CA HIS A 120 -8.53 -19.49 -5.48
C HIS A 120 -9.23 -18.21 -5.92
N GLY A 121 -9.48 -18.07 -7.22
CA GLY A 121 -10.29 -16.99 -7.79
C GLY A 121 -9.59 -15.64 -7.99
N PHE A 122 -8.37 -15.46 -7.49
CA PHE A 122 -7.63 -14.20 -7.61
C PHE A 122 -6.19 -14.39 -8.09
N ARG A 123 -5.72 -13.45 -8.90
CA ARG A 123 -4.31 -13.29 -9.25
C ARG A 123 -3.82 -12.02 -8.57
N ARG A 124 -2.72 -12.11 -7.83
CA ARG A 124 -2.23 -11.04 -6.97
C ARG A 124 -0.74 -10.83 -7.12
N THR A 125 -0.35 -9.57 -7.21
CA THR A 125 1.03 -9.15 -7.10
C THR A 125 1.03 -7.82 -6.39
N ASP A 126 1.32 -7.85 -5.09
CA ASP A 126 1.20 -6.69 -4.20
C ASP A 126 2.55 -6.46 -3.52
N VAL A 127 2.93 -5.21 -3.33
CA VAL A 127 4.13 -4.83 -2.57
C VAL A 127 3.68 -4.06 -1.35
N ASN A 128 3.85 -4.69 -0.19
CA ASN A 128 3.43 -4.14 1.09
C ASN A 128 4.63 -3.43 1.73
N PRO A 129 4.54 -2.11 1.93
CA PRO A 129 5.63 -1.36 2.54
C PRO A 129 5.82 -1.73 4.01
N ALA A 130 7.06 -1.64 4.47
CA ALA A 130 7.47 -1.82 5.87
C ALA A 130 7.12 -0.57 6.70
N ILE A 131 5.82 -0.31 6.81
CA ILE A 131 5.29 0.81 7.61
C ILE A 131 5.29 0.47 9.09
N ASP A 132 5.48 1.50 9.92
CA ASP A 132 5.11 1.41 11.34
C ASP A 132 3.60 1.59 11.48
N LYS A 133 2.91 0.50 11.83
CA LYS A 133 1.45 0.47 11.98
C LYS A 133 0.95 1.37 13.11
N ALA A 134 1.75 1.58 14.16
CA ALA A 134 1.37 2.40 15.31
C ALA A 134 1.25 3.88 14.96
N THR A 135 1.95 4.32 13.90
CA THR A 135 1.96 5.71 13.44
C THR A 135 1.27 5.91 12.09
N THR A 136 1.32 4.92 11.20
CA THR A 136 0.79 5.05 9.83
C THR A 136 -0.72 4.82 9.75
N LEU A 137 -1.27 3.96 10.61
CA LEU A 137 -2.68 3.55 10.58
C LEU A 137 -3.51 4.13 11.75
N THR A 138 -2.97 5.15 12.43
CA THR A 138 -3.63 5.81 13.57
C THR A 138 -3.81 7.30 13.30
N GLY A 139 -4.90 7.88 13.82
CA GLY A 139 -5.25 9.27 13.57
C GLY A 139 -5.64 9.54 12.11
N ILE A 140 -5.40 10.78 11.65
CA ILE A 140 -5.65 11.17 10.26
C ILE A 140 -4.32 11.06 9.51
N THR A 141 -4.24 10.10 8.59
CA THR A 141 -3.12 9.97 7.67
C THR A 141 -3.55 10.01 6.22
N THR A 142 -2.63 10.38 5.33
CA THR A 142 -2.91 10.47 3.87
C THR A 142 -1.95 9.59 3.10
N TRP A 143 -2.44 8.54 2.44
CA TRP A 143 -1.64 7.67 1.58
C TRP A 143 -1.57 8.20 0.14
N TYR A 144 -0.38 8.54 -0.35
CA TYR A 144 -0.17 8.91 -1.74
C TYR A 144 0.29 7.70 -2.56
N GLN A 145 -0.05 7.66 -3.84
CA GLN A 145 0.49 6.70 -4.81
C GLN A 145 0.14 7.18 -6.21
N THR A 146 0.98 6.88 -7.19
CA THR A 146 0.71 7.18 -8.60
C THR A 146 0.73 5.89 -9.40
N ILE A 147 -0.35 5.63 -10.12
CA ILE A 147 -0.50 4.40 -10.90
C ILE A 147 -0.62 4.80 -12.36
N ARG A 148 0.15 4.13 -13.23
CA ARG A 148 0.02 4.26 -14.67
C ARG A 148 -0.12 2.87 -15.28
N LEU A 149 -1.13 2.68 -16.12
CA LEU A 149 -1.27 1.43 -16.86
C LEU A 149 -0.19 1.35 -17.95
N ASP A 150 0.41 0.17 -18.12
CA ASP A 150 1.34 -0.06 -19.21
C ASP A 150 0.55 -0.27 -20.51
N SER A 151 0.80 0.59 -21.51
CA SER A 151 0.11 0.47 -22.80
C SER A 151 0.52 -0.79 -23.57
N LYS A 152 1.66 -1.40 -23.24
CA LYS A 152 2.13 -2.65 -23.86
C LYS A 152 1.46 -3.90 -23.29
N ALA A 153 0.78 -3.77 -22.15
CA ALA A 153 0.08 -4.86 -21.50
C ALA A 153 -1.20 -4.35 -20.84
N PRO A 154 -2.20 -3.93 -21.64
CA PRO A 154 -3.41 -3.31 -21.14
C PRO A 154 -4.22 -4.27 -20.28
N LEU A 155 -5.00 -3.71 -19.35
CA LEU A 155 -5.92 -4.49 -18.52
C LEU A 155 -6.98 -5.18 -19.38
N VAL A 156 -7.34 -6.41 -19.00
CA VAL A 156 -8.43 -7.17 -19.61
C VAL A 156 -9.73 -6.71 -18.98
N LEU A 157 -10.46 -5.83 -19.67
CA LEU A 157 -11.63 -5.12 -19.12
C LEU A 157 -12.84 -5.99 -18.78
N THR A 158 -12.80 -7.29 -19.08
CA THR A 158 -13.81 -8.26 -18.64
C THR A 158 -13.59 -8.77 -17.21
N HIS A 159 -12.49 -8.38 -16.55
CA HIS A 159 -12.18 -8.75 -15.17
C HIS A 159 -12.36 -7.58 -14.21
N GLY A 160 -12.68 -7.91 -12.95
CA GLY A 160 -12.60 -6.96 -11.85
C GLY A 160 -11.16 -6.78 -11.38
N TYR A 161 -10.79 -5.55 -11.04
CA TYR A 161 -9.47 -5.20 -10.51
C TYR A 161 -9.61 -4.46 -9.20
N LEU A 162 -8.78 -4.86 -8.22
CA LEU A 162 -8.59 -4.12 -6.98
C LEU A 162 -7.16 -3.56 -7.00
N PHE A 163 -7.05 -2.25 -7.14
CA PHE A 163 -5.77 -1.56 -7.07
C PHE A 163 -5.67 -0.82 -5.76
N ALA A 164 -4.43 -0.71 -5.23
CA ALA A 164 -4.13 0.29 -4.22
C ALA A 164 -4.98 0.16 -2.94
N SER A 165 -5.45 -1.06 -2.64
CA SER A 165 -6.33 -1.37 -1.54
C SER A 165 -5.60 -1.53 -0.22
N ILE A 166 -6.29 -1.19 0.86
CA ILE A 166 -5.82 -1.40 2.23
C ILE A 166 -6.66 -2.53 2.83
N GLU A 167 -5.99 -3.56 3.36
CA GLU A 167 -6.64 -4.55 4.21
C GLU A 167 -7.04 -3.87 5.52
N VAL A 168 -8.34 -3.78 5.78
CA VAL A 168 -8.84 -3.33 7.09
C VAL A 168 -8.90 -4.52 8.03
N PRO A 169 -8.48 -4.39 9.30
CA PRO A 169 -8.73 -5.43 10.27
C PRO A 169 -10.22 -5.73 10.32
N VAL A 170 -10.60 -6.99 10.14
CA VAL A 170 -11.95 -7.44 10.44
C VAL A 170 -12.17 -7.21 11.93
N SER A 171 -13.00 -6.22 12.29
CA SER A 171 -13.55 -6.16 13.63
C SER A 171 -14.42 -7.41 13.80
N THR A 172 -14.12 -8.27 14.77
CA THR A 172 -15.12 -9.22 15.25
C THR A 172 -16.29 -8.38 15.74
N HIS A 173 -17.41 -8.39 15.03
CA HIS A 173 -18.64 -7.81 15.55
C HIS A 173 -19.14 -8.74 16.66
N SER A 174 -18.51 -8.63 17.83
CA SER A 174 -18.95 -9.31 19.04
C SER A 174 -20.20 -8.60 19.56
N GLY A 175 -21.36 -9.09 19.12
CA GLY A 175 -22.61 -8.95 19.85
C GLY A 175 -23.44 -7.69 19.58
N SER A 176 -24.52 -7.87 18.83
CA SER A 176 -25.82 -7.39 19.27
C SER A 176 -26.91 -8.30 18.68
N PRO A 177 -27.47 -9.25 19.45
CA PRO A 177 -28.71 -9.91 19.07
C PRO A 177 -29.85 -9.06 19.58
N LEU A 178 -30.48 -8.24 18.72
CA LEU A 178 -31.82 -7.69 18.95
C LEU A 178 -32.27 -6.92 17.70
N LEU A 179 -33.02 -7.61 16.86
CA LEU A 179 -34.37 -7.22 16.45
C LEU A 179 -34.94 -8.39 15.64
N ASP A 180 -35.43 -9.38 16.38
CA ASP A 180 -36.70 -10.00 16.01
C ASP A 180 -37.76 -8.91 16.11
N THR A 181 -38.41 -8.58 15.01
CA THR A 181 -39.85 -8.33 14.99
C THR A 181 -40.36 -8.31 13.55
N ARG A 182 -41.14 -9.35 13.27
CA ARG A 182 -42.16 -9.56 12.21
C ARG A 182 -41.76 -10.47 11.06
#